data_AF-A0A171AEA3-F1
#
_entry.id   AF-A0A171AEA3-F1
#
_cell.length_a   1.000
_cell.length_b   1.000
_cell.length_c   1.000
_cell.angle_alpha   90.00
_cell.angle_beta   90.00
_cell.angle_gamma   90.00
#
_symmetry.space_group_name_H-M   'P 1'
#
loop_
_entity.id
_entity.type
_entity.pdbx_description
1 polymer ?
#
loop_
_entity_poly.entity_id
_entity_poly.type
_entity_poly.pdbx_seq_one_letter_code
_entity_poly.pdbx_strand_id
1 'polypeptide(L)'
;VHIKTLKRTELTGGARINFIFREIFGQALRDINPLSGFSRSTLLTAIRNSSGVKSTIFIPDRCFELLVKRQIKKLESPSLRCAQLVFDEMEKHIDNCGHTINSQLRRFPKLRQRIISTLLEMLKIRIEITNDMIHQLINIHTAYINTAHPDFIVQNRQYNITHSTELCTVDYHNQSRNIVTFEGGEQIPNENSDDYVSYQCLIVERLIMSYFNIIRTAIEDTVPKTIMLLFRNNIAENLQSELVD
;
A
#
# COMPACT_ATOMS: atom_id res chain seq x y z
N VAL A 1 -29.99 -29.54 -29.73
CA VAL A 1 -29.31 -28.31 -29.28
C VAL A 1 -28.67 -28.60 -27.93
N HIS A 2 -27.38 -28.96 -27.94
CA HIS A 2 -26.63 -29.29 -26.73
C HIS A 2 -26.25 -28.00 -26.00
N ILE A 3 -27.01 -27.65 -24.98
CA ILE A 3 -26.59 -26.69 -23.95
C ILE A 3 -25.47 -27.41 -23.17
N LYS A 4 -24.22 -27.18 -23.56
CA LYS A 4 -23.07 -27.61 -22.77
C LYS A 4 -23.09 -26.84 -21.47
N THR A 5 -23.35 -27.59 -20.41
CA THR A 5 -23.09 -27.33 -18.99
C THR A 5 -21.99 -26.28 -18.80
N LEU A 6 -22.38 -25.03 -18.56
CA LEU A 6 -21.52 -24.03 -17.92
C LEU A 6 -21.09 -24.63 -16.58
N LYS A 7 -19.79 -24.95 -16.43
CA LYS A 7 -19.19 -25.31 -15.14
C LYS A 7 -19.58 -24.24 -14.12
N ARG A 8 -20.38 -24.62 -13.13
CA ARG A 8 -20.92 -23.79 -12.04
C ARG A 8 -19.87 -23.41 -10.98
N THR A 9 -18.59 -23.22 -11.33
CA THR A 9 -17.52 -23.12 -10.31
C THR A 9 -16.41 -22.09 -10.55
N GLU A 10 -16.33 -21.39 -11.68
CA GLU A 10 -15.24 -20.43 -11.93
C GLU A 10 -15.78 -19.06 -12.39
N LEU A 11 -15.43 -18.00 -11.65
CA LEU A 11 -15.66 -16.61 -12.09
C LEU A 11 -14.73 -16.32 -13.27
N THR A 12 -15.26 -15.73 -14.34
CA THR A 12 -14.48 -15.35 -15.53
C THR A 12 -14.79 -13.92 -15.97
N GLY A 13 -13.86 -13.30 -16.70
CA GLY A 13 -14.02 -11.96 -17.27
C GLY A 13 -14.25 -10.88 -16.21
N GLY A 14 -15.22 -9.99 -16.43
CA GLY A 14 -15.46 -8.84 -15.54
C GLY A 14 -15.73 -9.21 -14.07
N ALA A 15 -16.43 -10.33 -13.82
CA ALA A 15 -16.68 -10.79 -12.46
C ALA A 15 -15.40 -11.27 -11.76
N ARG A 16 -14.49 -11.91 -12.52
CA ARG A 16 -13.19 -12.34 -12.01
C ARG A 16 -12.26 -11.17 -11.74
N ILE A 17 -12.26 -10.16 -12.59
CA ILE A 17 -11.50 -8.92 -12.39
C ILE A 17 -11.97 -8.19 -11.13
N ASN A 18 -13.28 -8.09 -10.92
CA ASN A 18 -13.83 -7.50 -9.69
C ASN A 18 -13.40 -8.30 -8.45
N PHE A 19 -13.42 -9.63 -8.52
CA PHE A 19 -12.90 -10.50 -7.45
C PHE A 19 -11.39 -10.26 -7.19
N ILE A 20 -10.58 -10.10 -8.25
CA ILE A 20 -9.15 -9.76 -8.12
C ILE A 20 -8.99 -8.44 -7.35
N PHE A 21 -9.75 -7.40 -7.70
CA PHE A 21 -9.66 -6.10 -7.03
C PHE A 21 -10.11 -6.15 -5.57
N ARG A 22 -11.27 -6.72 -5.28
CA ARG A 22 -11.87 -6.67 -3.93
C ARG A 22 -11.26 -7.68 -2.98
N GLU A 23 -11.16 -8.92 -3.42
CA GLU A 23 -10.81 -10.03 -2.54
C GLU A 23 -9.29 -10.26 -2.54
N ILE A 24 -8.67 -10.39 -3.71
CA ILE A 24 -7.24 -10.73 -3.77
C ILE A 24 -6.38 -9.52 -3.40
N PHE A 25 -6.58 -8.39 -4.08
CA PHE A 25 -5.76 -7.20 -3.88
C PHE A 25 -6.06 -6.54 -2.54
N GLY A 26 -7.34 -6.34 -2.21
CA GLY A 26 -7.74 -5.83 -0.90
C GLY A 26 -7.17 -6.67 0.25
N GLN A 27 -7.21 -8.00 0.16
CA GLN A 27 -6.60 -8.85 1.20
C GLN A 27 -5.08 -8.71 1.23
N ALA A 28 -4.41 -8.72 0.08
CA ALA A 28 -2.96 -8.56 0.01
C ALA A 28 -2.48 -7.24 0.64
N LEU A 29 -3.27 -6.16 0.52
CA LEU A 29 -2.97 -4.89 1.17
C LEU A 29 -3.22 -4.94 2.69
N ARG A 30 -4.29 -5.59 3.13
CA ARG A 30 -4.62 -5.76 4.56
C ARG A 30 -3.58 -6.60 5.30
N ASP A 31 -3.01 -7.60 4.65
CA ASP A 31 -1.99 -8.49 5.22
C ASP A 31 -0.65 -7.77 5.47
N ILE A 32 -0.43 -6.60 4.87
CA ILE A 32 0.77 -5.80 5.14
C ILE A 32 0.66 -5.15 6.53
N ASN A 33 1.43 -5.68 7.46
CA ASN A 33 1.64 -5.08 8.78
C ASN A 33 2.47 -3.77 8.64
N PRO A 34 1.91 -2.60 9.01
CA PRO A 34 2.59 -1.29 8.92
C PRO A 34 3.87 -1.18 9.76
N LEU A 35 4.00 -1.98 10.82
CA LEU A 35 5.15 -1.97 11.72
C LEU A 35 6.14 -3.09 11.43
N SER A 36 5.90 -3.88 10.37
CA SER A 36 6.82 -4.97 10.01
C SER A 36 8.23 -4.45 9.71
N GLY A 37 9.22 -5.08 10.33
CA GLY A 37 10.63 -4.68 10.22
C GLY A 37 11.05 -3.53 11.15
N PHE A 38 10.16 -3.03 12.00
CA PHE A 38 10.47 -2.04 13.03
C PHE A 38 10.42 -2.69 14.41
N SER A 39 11.55 -3.27 14.83
CA SER A 39 11.72 -3.63 16.23
C SER A 39 11.88 -2.36 17.07
N ARG A 40 11.56 -2.44 18.36
CA ARG A 40 11.78 -1.33 19.30
C ARG A 40 13.22 -0.81 19.27
N SER A 41 14.22 -1.70 19.22
CA SER A 41 15.63 -1.32 19.10
C SER A 41 15.93 -0.56 17.79
N THR A 42 15.34 -1.01 16.68
CA THR A 42 15.48 -0.36 15.37
C THR A 42 14.85 1.03 15.36
N LEU A 43 13.67 1.19 15.96
CA LEU A 43 12.99 2.48 16.09
C LEU A 43 13.81 3.44 16.95
N LEU A 44 14.33 2.98 18.08
CA LEU A 44 15.19 3.79 18.95
C LEU A 44 16.46 4.24 18.25
N THR A 45 17.07 3.34 17.49
CA THR A 45 18.25 3.67 16.69
C THR A 45 17.89 4.72 15.63
N ALA A 46 16.76 4.57 14.94
CA ALA A 46 16.30 5.56 13.95
C ALA A 46 16.01 6.94 14.57
N ILE A 47 15.36 6.96 15.75
CA ILE A 47 15.09 8.19 16.50
C ILE A 47 16.40 8.87 16.90
N ARG A 48 17.33 8.14 17.54
CA ARG A 48 18.65 8.67 17.92
C ARG A 48 19.44 9.19 16.73
N ASN A 49 19.45 8.44 15.62
CA ASN A 49 20.13 8.85 14.39
C ASN A 49 19.52 10.12 13.78
N SER A 50 18.20 10.30 13.90
CA SER A 50 17.50 11.49 13.40
C SER A 50 17.70 12.72 14.29
N SER A 51 17.90 12.54 15.60
CA SER A 51 18.18 13.62 16.56
C SER A 51 19.64 14.08 16.51
N GLY A 52 20.56 13.22 16.06
CA GLY A 52 21.98 13.52 15.94
C GLY A 52 22.63 13.76 17.30
N VAL A 53 23.49 14.78 17.41
CA VAL A 53 24.17 15.14 18.66
C VAL A 53 23.29 15.86 19.68
N LYS A 54 22.05 16.21 19.31
CA LYS A 54 21.12 16.94 20.17
C LYS A 54 20.20 15.97 20.89
N SER A 55 20.12 16.08 22.23
CA SER A 55 19.02 15.47 22.97
C SER A 55 17.74 16.24 22.64
N THR A 56 16.75 15.57 22.05
CA THR A 56 15.50 16.19 21.61
C THR A 56 14.34 15.75 22.49
N ILE A 57 13.61 16.73 23.04
CA ILE A 57 12.39 16.53 23.84
C ILE A 57 11.21 16.05 22.97
N PHE A 58 11.33 16.16 21.64
CA PHE A 58 10.32 15.72 20.68
C PHE A 58 10.93 14.78 19.64
N ILE A 59 10.10 13.92 19.07
CA ILE A 59 10.49 13.07 17.94
C ILE A 59 10.74 13.96 16.72
N PRO A 60 11.88 13.85 16.04
CA PRO A 60 12.13 14.61 14.82
C PRO A 60 11.17 14.21 13.69
N ASP A 61 10.55 15.20 13.02
CA ASP A 61 9.63 14.98 11.88
C ASP A 61 10.23 14.09 10.79
N ARG A 62 11.54 14.25 10.55
CA ARG A 62 12.33 13.48 9.59
C ARG A 62 12.34 11.97 9.89
N CYS A 63 12.29 11.58 11.16
CA CYS A 63 12.29 10.16 11.57
C CYS A 63 11.02 9.47 11.11
N PHE A 64 9.87 10.03 11.51
CA PHE A 64 8.56 9.53 11.12
C PHE A 64 8.43 9.49 9.59
N GLU A 65 8.80 10.58 8.90
CA GLU A 65 8.72 10.68 7.45
C GLU A 65 9.52 9.57 6.75
N LEU A 66 10.76 9.32 7.19
CA LEU A 66 11.61 8.27 6.61
C LEU A 66 11.02 6.88 6.84
N LEU A 67 10.55 6.60 8.07
CA LEU A 67 10.01 5.29 8.43
C LEU A 67 8.71 4.99 7.69
N VAL A 68 7.79 5.95 7.60
CA VAL A 68 6.51 5.74 6.90
C VAL A 68 6.71 5.57 5.39
N LYS A 69 7.63 6.32 4.76
CA LYS A 69 7.97 6.15 3.33
C LYS A 69 8.44 4.73 3.02
N ARG A 70 9.28 4.15 3.90
CA ARG A 70 9.74 2.75 3.75
C ARG A 70 8.58 1.76 3.80
N GLN A 71 7.56 2.02 4.62
CA GLN A 71 6.39 1.15 4.70
C GLN A 71 5.50 1.33 3.48
N ILE A 72 5.21 2.57 3.05
CA ILE A 72 4.41 2.86 1.83
C ILE A 72 4.96 2.12 0.61
N LYS A 73 6.29 2.06 0.45
CA LYS A 73 6.94 1.30 -0.63
C LYS A 73 6.55 -0.17 -0.70
N LYS A 74 6.15 -0.80 0.41
CA LYS A 74 5.70 -2.20 0.42
C LYS A 74 4.37 -2.41 -0.30
N LEU A 75 3.59 -1.36 -0.54
CA LEU A 75 2.31 -1.42 -1.28
C LEU A 75 2.53 -1.62 -2.79
N GLU A 76 3.74 -1.41 -3.29
CA GLU A 76 4.08 -1.46 -4.72
C GLU A 76 3.98 -2.89 -5.29
N SER A 77 4.63 -3.85 -4.64
CA SER A 77 4.61 -5.26 -5.06
C SER A 77 3.20 -5.86 -5.19
N PRO A 78 2.30 -5.76 -4.19
CA PRO A 78 0.93 -6.26 -4.35
C PRO A 78 0.12 -5.49 -5.41
N SER A 79 0.43 -4.21 -5.66
CA SER A 79 -0.23 -3.41 -6.71
C SER A 79 0.17 -3.88 -8.10
N LEU A 80 1.46 -4.13 -8.35
CA LEU A 80 1.94 -4.71 -9.60
C LEU A 80 1.39 -6.12 -9.82
N ARG A 81 1.34 -6.93 -8.75
CA ARG A 81 0.73 -8.27 -8.80
C ARG A 81 -0.75 -8.20 -9.16
N CYS A 82 -1.49 -7.22 -8.66
CA CYS A 82 -2.88 -6.98 -9.04
C CYS A 82 -3.02 -6.72 -10.54
N ALA A 83 -2.18 -5.84 -11.10
CA ALA A 83 -2.17 -5.56 -12.55
C ALA A 83 -1.87 -6.83 -13.37
N GLN A 84 -0.88 -7.62 -12.96
CA GLN A 84 -0.56 -8.89 -13.62
C GLN A 84 -1.74 -9.88 -13.60
N LEU A 85 -2.41 -10.05 -12.46
CA LEU A 85 -3.55 -10.97 -12.37
C LEU A 85 -4.72 -10.55 -13.27
N VAL A 86 -4.95 -9.25 -13.43
CA VAL A 86 -5.95 -8.74 -14.37
C VAL A 86 -5.53 -8.98 -15.81
N PHE A 87 -4.26 -8.75 -16.15
CA PHE A 87 -3.71 -9.08 -17.46
C PHE A 87 -3.88 -10.56 -17.80
N ASP A 88 -3.53 -11.47 -16.89
CA ASP A 88 -3.66 -12.91 -17.08
C ASP A 88 -5.12 -13.32 -17.33
N GLU A 89 -6.07 -12.65 -16.64
CA GLU A 89 -7.50 -12.88 -16.85
C GLU A 89 -7.98 -12.38 -18.23
N MET A 90 -7.43 -11.26 -18.70
CA MET A 90 -7.72 -10.75 -20.05
C MET A 90 -7.15 -11.64 -21.15
N GLU A 91 -5.91 -12.12 -20.99
CA GLU A 91 -5.28 -13.04 -21.92
C GLU A 91 -6.11 -14.34 -22.06
N LYS A 92 -6.53 -14.92 -20.92
CA LYS A 92 -7.47 -16.06 -20.92
C LYS A 92 -8.79 -15.73 -21.62
N HIS A 93 -9.30 -14.51 -21.47
CA HIS A 93 -10.52 -14.11 -22.15
C HIS A 93 -10.31 -14.03 -23.67
N ILE A 94 -9.17 -13.52 -24.14
CA ILE A 94 -8.81 -13.48 -25.57
C ILE A 94 -8.71 -14.91 -26.12
N ASP A 95 -8.03 -15.82 -25.43
CA ASP A 95 -7.91 -17.23 -25.81
C ASP A 95 -9.27 -17.93 -25.88
N ASN A 96 -10.15 -17.69 -24.90
CA ASN A 96 -11.51 -18.22 -24.87
C ASN A 96 -12.39 -17.64 -25.98
N CYS A 97 -12.28 -16.34 -26.26
CA CYS A 97 -12.90 -15.69 -27.42
C CYS A 97 -12.40 -16.29 -28.74
N GLY A 98 -11.20 -16.86 -28.75
CA GLY A 98 -10.70 -17.72 -29.80
C GLY A 98 -11.74 -18.75 -30.24
N HIS A 99 -12.54 -19.37 -29.35
CA HIS A 99 -13.61 -20.31 -29.74
C HIS A 99 -14.80 -19.65 -30.47
N THR A 100 -15.21 -18.45 -30.06
CA THR A 100 -16.30 -17.71 -30.72
C THR A 100 -15.84 -17.19 -32.09
N ILE A 101 -14.65 -16.57 -32.13
CA ILE A 101 -13.98 -16.13 -33.35
C ILE A 101 -13.71 -17.33 -34.27
N ASN A 102 -13.38 -18.51 -33.71
CA ASN A 102 -13.19 -19.75 -34.45
C ASN A 102 -14.45 -20.19 -35.19
N SER A 103 -15.64 -19.95 -34.64
CA SER A 103 -16.89 -20.31 -35.31
C SER A 103 -17.22 -19.33 -36.45
N GLN A 104 -16.97 -18.03 -36.26
CA GLN A 104 -17.30 -16.97 -37.22
C GLN A 104 -16.25 -16.85 -38.35
N LEU A 105 -14.96 -17.00 -38.03
CA LEU A 105 -13.82 -16.86 -38.96
C LEU A 105 -13.20 -18.19 -39.35
N ARG A 106 -13.94 -19.30 -39.24
CA ARG A 106 -13.43 -20.65 -39.58
C ARG A 106 -12.86 -20.72 -41.00
N ARG A 107 -13.44 -19.94 -41.93
CA ARG A 107 -13.02 -19.84 -43.35
C ARG A 107 -11.75 -19.02 -43.55
N PHE A 108 -11.33 -18.22 -42.56
CA PHE A 108 -10.20 -17.29 -42.66
C PHE A 108 -9.18 -17.51 -41.50
N PRO A 109 -8.47 -18.66 -41.48
CA PRO A 109 -7.57 -19.01 -40.38
C PRO A 109 -6.38 -18.06 -40.23
N LYS A 110 -5.88 -17.49 -41.35
CA LYS A 110 -4.79 -16.50 -41.33
C LYS A 110 -5.23 -15.17 -40.69
N LEU A 111 -6.43 -14.68 -41.05
CA LEU A 111 -7.01 -13.48 -40.45
C LEU A 111 -7.24 -13.66 -38.95
N ARG A 112 -7.81 -14.81 -38.55
CA ARG A 112 -7.99 -15.16 -37.15
C ARG A 112 -6.67 -15.12 -36.36
N GLN A 113 -5.62 -15.74 -36.90
CA GLN A 113 -4.33 -15.78 -36.23
C GLN A 113 -3.74 -14.37 -36.09
N ARG A 114 -3.86 -13.54 -37.13
CA ARG A 114 -3.40 -12.15 -37.09
C ARG A 114 -4.14 -11.34 -36.01
N ILE A 115 -5.47 -11.44 -35.93
CA ILE A 115 -6.28 -10.75 -34.92
C ILE A 115 -5.81 -11.13 -33.50
N ILE A 116 -5.71 -12.43 -33.20
CA ILE A 116 -5.31 -12.89 -31.86
C ILE A 116 -3.90 -12.41 -31.53
N SER A 117 -2.95 -12.53 -32.47
CA SER A 117 -1.57 -12.06 -32.27
C SER A 117 -1.51 -10.56 -31.98
N THR A 118 -2.22 -9.74 -32.76
CA THR A 118 -2.28 -8.29 -32.54
C THR A 118 -2.88 -7.95 -31.17
N LEU A 119 -3.99 -8.58 -30.77
CA LEU A 119 -4.59 -8.34 -29.45
C LEU A 119 -3.65 -8.66 -28.29
N LEU A 120 -2.90 -9.77 -28.38
CA LEU A 120 -1.92 -10.15 -27.37
C LEU A 120 -0.73 -9.18 -27.32
N GLU A 121 -0.24 -8.72 -28.48
CA GLU A 121 0.82 -7.71 -28.57
C GLU A 121 0.39 -6.38 -27.96
N MET A 122 -0.83 -5.92 -28.26
CA MET A 122 -1.40 -4.71 -27.68
C MET A 122 -1.51 -4.82 -26.15
N LEU A 123 -1.98 -5.95 -25.64
CA LEU A 123 -2.11 -6.18 -24.22
C LEU A 123 -0.73 -6.12 -23.53
N LYS A 124 0.29 -6.74 -24.12
CA LYS A 124 1.66 -6.77 -23.58
C LYS A 124 2.30 -5.39 -23.49
N ILE A 125 2.07 -4.51 -24.46
CA ILE A 125 2.60 -3.14 -24.36
C ILE A 125 1.92 -2.38 -23.20
N ARG A 126 0.64 -2.68 -22.95
CA ARG A 126 -0.16 -1.97 -21.93
C ARG A 126 0.17 -2.37 -20.50
N ILE A 127 0.59 -3.61 -20.25
CA ILE A 127 0.99 -3.99 -18.89
C ILE A 127 2.21 -3.19 -18.43
N GLU A 128 3.18 -2.95 -19.31
CA GLU A 128 4.38 -2.15 -19.01
C GLU A 128 4.00 -0.71 -18.63
N ILE A 129 3.14 -0.06 -19.43
CA ILE A 129 2.63 1.29 -19.16
C ILE A 129 1.87 1.33 -17.82
N THR A 130 1.11 0.28 -17.51
CA THR A 130 0.35 0.16 -16.26
C THR A 130 1.29 0.02 -15.06
N ASN A 131 2.33 -0.80 -15.18
CA ASN A 131 3.34 -0.99 -14.15
C ASN A 131 4.08 0.31 -13.86
N ASP A 132 4.51 1.04 -14.90
CA ASP A 132 5.13 2.35 -14.77
C ASP A 132 4.23 3.35 -14.04
N MET A 133 2.94 3.39 -14.38
CA MET A 133 1.98 4.26 -13.71
C MET A 133 1.80 3.89 -12.23
N ILE A 134 1.78 2.59 -11.89
CA ILE A 134 1.72 2.12 -10.51
C ILE A 134 2.99 2.53 -9.75
N HIS A 135 4.18 2.39 -10.35
CA HIS A 135 5.42 2.88 -9.76
C HIS A 135 5.35 4.38 -9.46
N GLN A 136 4.82 5.18 -10.39
CA GLN A 136 4.65 6.62 -10.18
C GLN A 136 3.63 6.94 -9.08
N LEU A 137 2.52 6.20 -8.98
CA LEU A 137 1.57 6.38 -7.89
C LEU A 137 2.23 6.20 -6.51
N ILE A 138 3.04 5.15 -6.34
CA ILE A 138 3.79 4.93 -5.09
C ILE A 138 4.84 6.02 -4.86
N ASN A 139 5.51 6.48 -5.91
CA ASN A 139 6.47 7.58 -5.83
C ASN A 139 5.81 8.89 -5.38
N ILE A 140 4.61 9.21 -5.88
CA ILE A 140 3.85 10.40 -5.46
C ILE A 140 3.57 10.36 -3.95
N HIS A 141 3.08 9.24 -3.44
CA HIS A 141 2.80 9.08 -2.01
C HIS A 141 4.05 9.10 -1.12
N THR A 142 5.22 8.78 -1.68
CA THR A 142 6.50 8.82 -0.95
C THR A 142 7.28 10.12 -1.18
N ALA A 143 6.90 10.94 -2.15
CA ALA A 143 7.52 12.24 -2.39
C ALA A 143 7.16 13.23 -1.28
N TYR A 144 5.91 13.21 -0.81
CA TYR A 144 5.41 14.15 0.20
C TYR A 144 4.51 13.47 1.24
N ILE A 145 4.80 13.70 2.52
CA ILE A 145 3.98 13.23 3.65
C ILE A 145 3.16 14.41 4.18
N ASN A 146 1.86 14.35 3.98
CA ASN A 146 0.94 15.41 4.37
C ASN A 146 0.45 15.23 5.82
N THR A 147 1.22 15.73 6.79
CA THR A 147 0.81 15.71 8.22
C THR A 147 -0.42 16.56 8.51
N ALA A 148 -0.84 17.42 7.57
CA ALA A 148 -2.08 18.19 7.66
C ALA A 148 -3.30 17.47 7.04
N HIS A 149 -3.17 16.19 6.66
CA HIS A 149 -4.29 15.41 6.11
C HIS A 149 -5.45 15.33 7.14
N PRO A 150 -6.71 15.64 6.75
CA PRO A 150 -7.84 15.68 7.67
C PRO A 150 -8.01 14.40 8.48
N ASP A 151 -7.99 13.24 7.81
CA ASP A 151 -8.13 11.94 8.49
C ASP A 151 -6.96 11.64 9.43
N PHE A 152 -5.75 12.09 9.10
CA PHE A 152 -4.58 11.89 9.94
C PHE A 152 -4.69 12.71 11.23
N ILE A 153 -5.12 13.96 11.12
CA ILE A 153 -5.39 14.83 12.28
C ILE A 153 -6.51 14.25 13.14
N VAL A 154 -7.63 13.85 12.52
CA VAL A 154 -8.81 13.34 13.22
C VAL A 154 -8.50 12.05 13.97
N GLN A 155 -7.85 11.08 13.32
CA GLN A 155 -7.49 9.79 13.94
C GLN A 155 -6.57 9.99 15.15
N ASN A 156 -5.54 10.84 15.02
CA ASN A 156 -4.61 11.09 16.13
C ASN A 156 -5.26 11.90 17.26
N ARG A 157 -6.18 12.83 16.94
CA ARG A 157 -6.95 13.56 17.96
C ARG A 157 -7.89 12.62 18.72
N GLN A 158 -8.64 11.78 18.03
CA GLN A 158 -9.55 10.81 18.64
C GLN A 158 -8.81 9.84 19.57
N TYR A 159 -7.65 9.35 19.13
CA TYR A 159 -6.79 8.50 19.97
C TYR A 159 -6.39 9.20 21.28
N ASN A 160 -5.96 10.47 21.19
CA ASN A 160 -5.56 11.23 22.37
C ASN A 160 -6.73 11.44 23.34
N ILE A 161 -7.97 11.55 22.83
CA ILE A 161 -9.17 11.67 23.67
C ILE A 161 -9.48 10.35 24.36
N THR A 162 -9.46 9.22 23.63
CA THR A 162 -9.82 7.90 24.20
C THR A 162 -8.76 7.35 25.16
N HIS A 163 -7.49 7.69 24.97
CA HIS A 163 -6.37 7.24 25.82
C HIS A 163 -5.87 8.33 26.78
N SER A 164 -6.61 9.44 26.90
CA SER A 164 -6.29 10.52 27.85
C SER A 164 -6.30 10.05 29.32
N THR A 165 -7.04 8.99 29.64
CA THR A 165 -7.13 8.42 31.00
C THR A 165 -6.05 7.38 31.30
N GLU A 166 -5.45 6.72 30.29
CA GLU A 166 -4.39 5.72 30.49
C GLU A 166 -2.97 6.33 30.48
N LEU A 167 -2.81 7.55 29.96
CA LEU A 167 -1.54 8.28 29.94
C LEU A 167 -1.33 9.23 31.13
N CYS A 168 -2.35 9.41 31.98
CA CYS A 168 -2.35 10.38 33.08
C CYS A 168 -2.38 9.78 34.51
N THR A 169 -2.12 8.48 34.70
CA THR A 169 -2.04 7.86 36.04
C THR A 169 -0.62 7.52 36.49
N VAL A 170 0.38 8.29 36.05
CA VAL A 170 1.62 8.37 36.84
C VAL A 170 1.37 9.44 37.90
N ASP A 171 0.94 9.01 39.10
CA ASP A 171 0.81 9.87 40.27
C ASP A 171 2.18 10.49 40.60
N TYR A 172 2.49 11.65 40.03
CA TYR A 172 3.73 12.42 40.24
C TYR A 172 3.92 12.95 41.68
N HIS A 173 3.12 12.50 42.67
CA HIS A 173 3.08 13.12 43.99
C HIS A 173 3.26 12.22 45.21
N ASN A 174 3.56 10.93 45.08
CA ASN A 174 3.89 10.14 46.27
C ASN A 174 4.82 8.96 45.98
N GLN A 175 6.12 9.09 46.28
CA GLN A 175 6.81 8.14 47.17
C GLN A 175 8.26 8.56 47.51
N SER A 176 8.41 8.92 48.79
CA SER A 176 9.53 8.67 49.70
C SER A 176 10.97 8.64 49.16
N ARG A 177 11.65 9.75 49.47
CA ARG A 177 13.10 9.93 49.53
C ARG A 177 13.84 8.71 50.11
N ASN A 178 14.75 8.15 49.33
CA ASN A 178 15.98 7.54 49.87
C ASN A 178 17.16 8.31 49.28
N ILE A 179 17.80 9.13 50.12
CA ILE A 179 18.98 9.92 49.80
C ILE A 179 20.19 9.00 49.94
N VAL A 180 20.93 8.80 48.85
CA VAL A 180 22.30 8.25 48.91
C VAL A 180 23.24 9.42 48.71
N THR A 181 23.98 9.77 49.76
CA THR A 181 25.03 10.78 49.76
C THR A 181 26.30 10.22 49.14
N PHE A 182 26.87 10.93 48.16
CA PHE A 182 28.28 10.83 47.79
C PHE A 182 28.86 12.25 47.61
N GLU A 183 30.06 12.44 48.16
CA GLU A 183 30.81 13.69 48.18
C GLU A 183 31.44 14.00 46.81
N GLY A 184 31.39 15.28 46.40
CA GLY A 184 32.06 15.78 45.21
C GLY A 184 31.09 16.13 44.08
N GLY A 185 30.68 17.40 44.02
CA GLY A 185 29.57 17.87 43.21
C GLY A 185 29.86 18.05 41.71
N GLU A 186 28.98 17.47 40.90
CA GLU A 186 28.16 18.15 39.90
C GLU A 186 26.88 17.31 39.74
N GLN A 187 25.71 17.92 40.00
CA GLN A 187 24.42 17.25 39.92
C GLN A 187 24.04 17.07 38.45
N ILE A 188 24.30 15.90 37.89
CA ILE A 188 23.68 15.47 36.64
C ILE A 188 22.27 15.00 36.98
N PRO A 189 21.19 15.55 36.38
CA PRO A 189 19.85 15.03 36.57
C PRO A 189 19.82 13.55 36.16
N ASN A 190 19.43 12.67 37.09
CA ASN A 190 19.05 11.30 36.79
C ASN A 190 17.78 11.34 35.93
N GLU A 191 17.93 11.40 34.60
CA GLU A 191 16.82 11.18 33.68
C GLU A 191 16.41 9.71 33.76
N ASN A 192 15.16 9.47 34.19
CA ASN A 192 14.49 8.17 34.11
C ASN A 192 14.42 7.70 32.64
N SER A 193 15.50 7.08 32.14
CA SER A 193 15.81 7.02 30.70
C SER A 193 14.98 6.02 29.89
N ASP A 194 14.34 5.03 30.52
CA ASP A 194 13.66 3.95 29.79
C ASP A 194 12.20 4.28 29.44
N ASP A 195 11.50 5.00 30.31
CA ASP A 195 10.08 5.31 30.14
C ASP A 195 9.85 6.37 29.05
N TYR A 196 10.69 7.40 29.01
CA TYR A 196 10.58 8.46 28.00
C TYR A 196 10.91 7.93 26.59
N VAL A 197 11.97 7.14 26.49
CA VAL A 197 12.41 6.46 25.27
C VAL A 197 11.33 5.48 24.79
N SER A 198 10.65 4.82 25.74
CA SER A 198 9.45 4.01 25.47
C SER A 198 8.34 4.81 24.80
N TYR A 199 8.03 5.97 25.36
CA TYR A 199 6.95 6.82 24.91
C TYR A 199 7.19 7.35 23.49
N GLN A 200 8.43 7.70 23.16
CA GLN A 200 8.79 8.14 21.81
C GLN A 200 8.53 7.05 20.77
N CYS A 201 8.91 5.80 21.04
CA CYS A 201 8.62 4.67 20.15
C CYS A 201 7.12 4.50 19.93
N LEU A 202 6.33 4.53 21.00
CA LEU A 202 4.88 4.36 20.93
C LEU A 202 4.22 5.42 20.04
N ILE A 203 4.64 6.67 20.16
CA ILE A 203 4.14 7.74 19.29
C ILE A 203 4.52 7.48 17.83
N VAL A 204 5.78 7.13 17.54
CA VAL A 204 6.23 6.85 16.17
C VAL A 204 5.47 5.69 15.55
N GLU A 205 5.30 4.58 16.28
CA GLU A 205 4.53 3.42 15.83
C GLU A 205 3.10 3.82 15.47
N ARG A 206 2.43 4.58 16.36
CA ARG A 206 1.07 5.07 16.12
C ARG A 206 0.99 5.96 14.88
N LEU A 207 1.90 6.92 14.72
CA LEU A 207 1.90 7.83 13.58
C LEU A 207 2.11 7.06 12.27
N ILE A 208 3.03 6.09 12.26
CA ILE A 208 3.27 5.21 11.10
C ILE A 208 2.01 4.45 10.75
N MET A 209 1.38 3.79 11.72
CA MET A 209 0.14 3.03 11.49
C MET A 209 -0.97 3.91 10.91
N SER A 210 -1.23 5.07 11.54
CA SER A 210 -2.29 5.98 11.10
C SER A 210 -2.06 6.46 9.67
N TYR A 211 -0.88 7.00 9.36
CA TYR A 211 -0.63 7.54 8.01
C TYR A 211 -0.55 6.44 6.96
N PHE A 212 0.12 5.31 7.26
CA PHE A 212 0.18 4.18 6.34
C PHE A 212 -1.20 3.66 5.97
N ASN A 213 -2.13 3.58 6.94
CA ASN A 213 -3.48 3.10 6.68
C ASN A 213 -4.27 4.04 5.74
N ILE A 214 -4.08 5.36 5.86
CA ILE A 214 -4.68 6.34 4.94
C ILE A 214 -4.15 6.15 3.51
N ILE A 215 -2.84 5.91 3.36
CA ILE A 215 -2.26 5.64 2.04
C ILE A 215 -2.70 4.28 1.51
N ARG A 216 -2.82 3.25 2.37
CA ARG A 216 -3.30 1.93 1.98
C ARG A 216 -4.69 2.03 1.37
N THR A 217 -5.63 2.73 2.01
CA THR A 217 -7.00 2.88 1.48
C THR A 217 -7.03 3.69 0.18
N ALA A 218 -6.19 4.72 0.05
CA ALA A 218 -6.05 5.48 -1.19
C ALA A 218 -5.52 4.59 -2.35
N ILE A 219 -4.52 3.74 -2.09
CA ILE A 219 -3.96 2.80 -3.07
C ILE A 219 -4.96 1.69 -3.43
N GLU A 220 -5.69 1.16 -2.46
CA GLU A 220 -6.73 0.14 -2.66
C GLU A 220 -7.80 0.59 -3.66
N ASP A 221 -8.10 1.90 -3.71
CA ASP A 221 -9.03 2.51 -4.65
C ASP A 221 -8.36 2.96 -5.97
N THR A 222 -7.20 3.61 -5.90
CA THR A 222 -6.59 4.25 -7.06
C THR A 222 -5.98 3.24 -8.03
N VAL A 223 -5.39 2.15 -7.55
CA VAL A 223 -4.76 1.14 -8.41
C VAL A 223 -5.78 0.44 -9.33
N PRO A 224 -6.91 -0.08 -8.83
CA PRO A 224 -7.96 -0.62 -9.70
C PRO A 224 -8.47 0.40 -10.74
N LYS A 225 -8.62 1.66 -10.35
CA LYS A 225 -9.03 2.74 -11.28
C LYS A 225 -8.02 2.95 -12.40
N THR A 226 -6.73 3.00 -12.06
CA THR A 226 -5.64 3.14 -13.04
C THR A 226 -5.63 1.96 -14.01
N ILE A 227 -5.71 0.73 -13.47
CA ILE A 227 -5.76 -0.50 -14.27
C ILE A 227 -6.96 -0.45 -15.25
N MET A 228 -8.16 -0.14 -14.75
CA MET A 228 -9.38 -0.08 -15.56
C MET A 228 -9.35 1.03 -16.62
N LEU A 229 -8.81 2.21 -16.29
CA LEU A 229 -8.68 3.33 -17.24
C LEU A 229 -7.79 2.94 -18.42
N LEU A 230 -6.62 2.37 -18.14
CA LEU A 230 -5.65 2.00 -19.17
C LEU A 230 -6.17 0.85 -20.04
N PHE A 231 -6.92 -0.09 -19.47
CA PHE A 231 -7.55 -1.17 -20.25
C PHE A 231 -8.72 -0.68 -21.12
N ARG A 232 -9.61 0.16 -20.57
CA ARG A 232 -10.79 0.67 -21.31
C ARG A 232 -10.38 1.49 -22.54
N ASN A 233 -9.42 2.38 -22.38
CA ASN A 233 -8.99 3.27 -23.45
C ASN A 233 -8.31 2.50 -24.60
N ASN A 234 -7.71 1.33 -24.31
CA ASN A 234 -7.03 0.55 -25.34
C ASN A 234 -7.98 -0.32 -26.19
N ILE A 235 -8.89 -1.08 -25.56
CA ILE A 235 -9.76 -2.01 -26.29
C ILE A 235 -10.77 -1.26 -27.16
N ALA A 236 -11.27 -0.11 -26.69
CA ALA A 236 -12.29 0.63 -27.42
C ALA A 236 -11.74 1.43 -28.61
N GLU A 237 -10.54 2.04 -28.47
CA GLU A 237 -10.01 2.96 -29.48
C GLU A 237 -9.12 2.26 -30.51
N ASN A 238 -8.31 1.28 -30.10
CA ASN A 238 -7.30 0.71 -31.00
C ASN A 238 -7.79 -0.53 -31.76
N LEU A 239 -8.78 -1.26 -31.23
CA LEU A 239 -9.27 -2.47 -31.88
C LEU A 239 -9.98 -2.18 -33.20
N GLN A 240 -10.57 -0.98 -33.37
CA GLN A 240 -11.13 -0.57 -34.66
C GLN A 240 -10.07 -0.07 -35.63
N SER A 241 -9.10 0.74 -35.19
CA SER A 241 -8.06 1.26 -36.08
C SER A 241 -7.10 0.18 -36.56
N GLU A 242 -6.62 -0.68 -35.65
CA GLU A 242 -5.57 -1.67 -35.95
C GLU A 242 -6.10 -2.93 -36.67
N LEU A 243 -7.41 -3.09 -36.77
CA LEU A 243 -8.05 -4.13 -37.59
C LEU A 243 -8.45 -3.64 -38.99
N VAL A 244 -8.50 -2.33 -39.20
CA VAL A 244 -8.89 -1.71 -40.47
C VAL A 244 -7.66 -1.35 -41.31
N ASP A 245 -6.52 -1.07 -40.68
CA ASP A 245 -5.20 -0.86 -41.32
C ASP A 245 -4.52 -2.19 -41.72
#